data_AF-A0A6L9QET5-F1
#
_entry.id   AF-A0A6L9QET5-F1
#
_cell.length_a   1.000
_cell.length_b   1.000
_cell.length_c   1.000
_cell.angle_alpha   90.00
_cell.angle_beta   90.00
_cell.angle_gamma   90.00
#
_symmetry.space_group_name_H-M   'P 1'
#
loop_
_entity.id
_entity.type
_entity.pdbx_description
1 polymer ?
#
loop_
_entity_poly.entity_id
_entity_poly.type
_entity_poly.pdbx_seq_one_letter_code
_entity_poly.pdbx_strand_id
1 'polypeptide(L)'
;MPQPNDEAISHLTALAERLNDADLLVERAFGQRYPQLSIKNTNMRDGRGWELLSGAIGVVVDRGQSWFTWDDGDRISPTELVDVAAERVMRALTVSRPV
;
A
#
# COMPACT_ATOMS: atom_id res chain seq x y z
N MET A 1 -16.69 -5.76 19.46
CA MET A 1 -16.05 -6.08 18.16
C MET A 1 -15.07 -4.96 17.90
N PRO A 2 -13.82 -5.23 17.47
CA PRO A 2 -12.92 -4.17 17.03
C PRO A 2 -13.58 -3.36 15.92
N GLN A 3 -13.36 -2.05 15.89
CA GLN A 3 -13.91 -1.25 14.80
C GLN A 3 -13.22 -1.68 13.49
N PRO A 4 -13.88 -1.64 12.32
CA PRO A 4 -13.27 -2.01 11.03
C PRO A 4 -11.92 -1.33 10.77
N ASN A 5 -11.74 -0.13 11.34
CA ASN A 5 -10.49 0.62 11.28
C ASN A 5 -9.36 0.02 12.14
N ASP A 6 -9.64 -0.58 13.30
CA ASP A 6 -8.61 -1.15 14.18
C ASP A 6 -7.98 -2.39 13.53
N GLU A 7 -8.82 -3.24 12.93
CA GLU A 7 -8.38 -4.41 12.17
C GLU A 7 -7.59 -3.99 10.92
N ALA A 8 -8.10 -3.02 10.18
CA ALA A 8 -7.40 -2.45 9.03
C ALA A 8 -6.03 -1.85 9.39
N ILE A 9 -5.93 -1.11 10.49
CA ILE A 9 -4.65 -0.54 10.97
C ILE A 9 -3.67 -1.67 11.33
N SER A 10 -4.13 -2.75 11.96
CA SER A 10 -3.30 -3.91 12.28
C SER A 10 -2.70 -4.53 11.01
N HIS A 11 -3.53 -4.76 9.99
CA HIS A 11 -3.09 -5.29 8.70
C HIS A 11 -2.12 -4.36 7.97
N LEU A 12 -2.41 -3.06 7.92
CA LEU A 12 -1.52 -2.07 7.30
C LEU A 12 -0.19 -1.94 8.06
N THR A 13 -0.20 -2.11 9.38
CA THR A 13 1.02 -2.10 10.20
C THR A 13 1.90 -3.31 9.89
N ALA A 14 1.32 -4.51 9.86
CA ALA A 14 2.04 -5.73 9.50
C ALA A 14 2.62 -5.65 8.07
N LEU A 15 1.89 -5.04 7.15
CA LEU A 15 2.39 -4.80 5.80
C LEU A 15 3.57 -3.81 5.79
N ALA A 16 3.45 -2.69 6.50
CA ALA A 16 4.51 -1.69 6.58
C ALA A 16 5.81 -2.29 7.15
N GLU A 17 5.69 -3.17 8.15
CA GLU A 17 6.84 -3.88 8.73
C GLU A 17 7.50 -4.83 7.73
N ARG A 18 6.73 -5.55 6.91
CA ARG A 18 7.28 -6.44 5.86
C ARG A 18 8.00 -5.68 4.75
N LEU A 19 7.55 -4.45 4.46
CA LEU A 19 8.15 -3.61 3.43
C LEU A 19 9.37 -2.83 3.93
N ASN A 20 9.65 -2.84 5.25
CA ASN A 20 10.72 -2.07 5.87
C ASN A 20 12.14 -2.52 5.46
N ASP A 21 12.28 -3.74 4.93
CA ASP A 21 13.56 -4.30 4.47
C ASP A 21 13.82 -4.06 2.97
N ALA A 22 12.90 -3.40 2.26
CA ALA A 22 13.05 -3.06 0.84
C ALA A 22 13.53 -1.61 0.67
N ASP A 23 14.03 -1.26 -0.52
CA ASP A 23 14.37 0.14 -0.91
C ASP A 23 13.09 0.98 -1.13
N LEU A 24 12.20 0.99 -0.13
CA LEU A 24 10.88 1.58 -0.15
C LEU A 24 10.74 2.57 1.03
N LEU A 25 10.17 3.73 0.74
CA LEU A 25 9.66 4.66 1.73
C LEU A 25 8.19 4.34 1.96
N VAL A 26 7.85 4.03 3.21
CA VAL A 26 6.50 3.68 3.62
C VAL A 26 5.98 4.73 4.60
N GLU A 27 4.91 5.43 4.23
CA GLU A 27 4.28 6.49 5.02
C GLU A 27 2.91 6.03 5.54
N ARG A 28 2.71 6.11 6.86
CA ARG A 28 1.49 5.65 7.53
C ARG A 28 0.54 6.83 7.78
N ALA A 29 -0.66 6.79 7.19
CA ALA A 29 -1.70 7.80 7.36
C ALA A 29 -2.91 7.23 8.11
N PHE A 30 -2.71 6.78 9.36
CA PHE A 30 -3.76 6.11 10.15
C PHE A 30 -4.71 7.07 10.87
N GLY A 31 -4.35 8.35 11.00
CA GLY A 31 -5.20 9.37 11.63
C GLY A 31 -6.32 9.90 10.72
N GLN A 32 -6.43 9.42 9.49
CA GLN A 32 -7.48 9.81 8.56
C GLN A 32 -8.78 9.04 8.80
N ARG A 33 -9.89 9.50 8.20
CA ARG A 33 -11.20 8.82 8.26
C ARG A 33 -11.11 7.35 7.83
N TYR A 34 -10.27 7.08 6.83
CA TYR A 34 -9.92 5.73 6.39
C TYR A 34 -8.39 5.60 6.45
N PRO A 35 -7.87 4.58 7.16
CA PRO A 35 -6.42 4.43 7.28
C PRO A 35 -5.80 4.05 5.93
N GLN A 36 -4.63 4.60 5.66
CA GLN A 36 -3.91 4.42 4.40
C GLN A 36 -2.42 4.20 4.66
N LEU A 37 -1.78 3.43 3.77
CA LEU A 37 -0.35 3.21 3.70
C LEU A 37 0.15 3.64 2.32
N SER A 38 0.95 4.70 2.25
CA SER A 38 1.57 5.17 1.01
C SER A 38 2.96 4.58 0.87
N ILE A 39 3.32 4.12 -0.32
CA ILE A 39 4.54 3.37 -0.58
C ILE A 39 5.21 3.96 -1.82
N LYS A 40 6.52 4.26 -1.70
CA LYS A 40 7.32 4.87 -2.77
C LYS A 40 8.67 4.15 -2.87
N ASN A 41 9.17 3.87 -4.06
CA ASN A 41 10.54 3.36 -4.20
C ASN A 41 11.57 4.50 -4.04
N THR A 42 12.55 4.34 -3.14
CA THR A 42 13.54 5.39 -2.82
C THR A 42 14.70 5.47 -3.81
N ASN A 43 14.94 4.43 -4.62
CA ASN A 43 15.99 4.42 -5.63
C ASN A 43 15.64 5.25 -6.87
N MET A 44 14.39 5.67 -7.01
CA MET A 44 13.90 6.36 -8.19
C MET A 44 14.28 7.84 -8.16
N ARG A 45 14.94 8.30 -9.23
CA ARG A 45 15.46 9.67 -9.37
C ARG A 45 14.72 10.51 -10.41
N ASP A 46 13.80 9.92 -11.17
CA ASP A 46 13.09 10.53 -12.30
C ASP A 46 11.56 10.51 -12.12
N GLY A 47 10.93 11.67 -12.35
CA GLY A 47 9.54 11.93 -11.95
C GLY A 47 8.47 11.04 -12.61
N ARG A 48 8.68 10.54 -13.85
CA ARG A 48 7.72 9.61 -14.48
C ARG A 48 7.75 8.23 -13.86
N GLY A 49 8.91 7.83 -13.37
CA GLY A 49 9.05 6.56 -12.70
C GLY A 49 8.53 6.60 -11.26
N TRP A 50 8.43 7.77 -10.63
CA TRP A 50 7.71 7.94 -9.36
C TRP A 50 6.22 7.63 -9.50
N GLU A 51 5.56 8.08 -10.56
CA GLU A 51 4.14 7.79 -10.80
C GLU A 51 3.91 6.28 -11.06
N LEU A 52 4.82 5.63 -11.80
CA LEU A 52 4.73 4.20 -12.09
C LEU A 52 5.12 3.29 -10.90
N LEU A 53 5.91 3.81 -9.95
CA LEU A 53 6.49 3.08 -8.83
C LEU A 53 6.18 3.73 -7.48
N SER A 54 5.01 4.33 -7.38
CA SER A 54 4.40 4.70 -6.12
C SER A 54 2.96 4.20 -6.10
N GLY A 55 2.44 4.04 -4.89
CA GLY A 55 1.03 3.77 -4.75
C GLY A 55 0.62 3.71 -3.29
N ALA A 56 -0.66 3.52 -3.07
CA ALA A 56 -1.24 3.50 -1.75
C ALA A 56 -2.13 2.29 -1.55
N ILE A 57 -2.08 1.75 -0.33
CA ILE A 57 -3.05 0.78 0.14
C ILE A 57 -3.98 1.51 1.10
N GLY A 58 -5.23 1.62 0.70
CA GLY A 58 -6.29 2.26 1.48
C GLY A 58 -7.36 1.25 1.90
N VAL A 59 -8.24 1.69 2.78
CA VAL A 59 -9.42 0.92 3.19
C VAL A 59 -10.66 1.63 2.70
N VAL A 60 -11.52 0.92 1.97
CA VAL A 60 -12.83 1.41 1.58
C VAL A 60 -13.85 0.80 2.52
N VAL A 61 -14.77 1.63 3.01
CA VAL A 61 -15.93 1.18 3.79
C VAL A 61 -17.19 1.60 3.05
N ASP A 62 -17.95 0.63 2.56
CA ASP A 62 -19.25 0.84 1.93
C ASP A 62 -20.30 -0.05 2.57
N ARG A 63 -21.46 0.53 2.92
CA ARG A 63 -22.61 -0.18 3.50
C ARG A 63 -22.28 -1.14 4.66
N GLY A 64 -21.27 -0.81 5.47
CA GLY A 64 -20.84 -1.63 6.62
C GLY A 64 -19.91 -2.78 6.27
N GLN A 65 -19.50 -2.92 5.01
CA GLN A 65 -18.41 -3.80 4.58
C GLN A 65 -17.15 -2.99 4.37
N SER A 66 -16.00 -3.55 4.76
CA SER A 66 -14.69 -2.95 4.54
C SER A 66 -13.82 -3.86 3.69
N TRP A 67 -13.09 -3.29 2.74
CA TRP A 67 -12.08 -4.00 1.95
C TRP A 67 -10.88 -3.12 1.68
N PHE A 68 -9.74 -3.75 1.42
CA PHE A 68 -8.53 -3.02 1.04
C PHE A 68 -8.56 -2.68 -0.44
N THR A 69 -7.91 -1.58 -0.79
CA THR A 69 -7.73 -1.12 -2.16
C THR A 69 -6.26 -0.83 -2.42
N TRP A 70 -5.83 -1.04 -3.66
CA TRP A 70 -4.56 -0.56 -4.17
C TRP A 70 -4.81 0.55 -5.18
N ASP A 71 -4.10 1.66 -5.01
CA ASP A 71 -4.08 2.81 -5.89
C ASP A 71 -2.64 3.02 -6.40
N ASP A 72 -2.39 2.75 -7.67
CA ASP A 72 -1.09 3.00 -8.35
C ASP A 72 -1.04 4.36 -9.06
N GLY A 73 -1.98 5.26 -8.78
CA GLY A 73 -2.10 6.56 -9.45
C GLY A 73 -2.88 6.51 -10.77
N ASP A 74 -2.99 5.34 -11.41
CA ASP A 74 -3.78 5.14 -12.63
C ASP A 74 -5.11 4.43 -12.34
N ARG A 75 -5.14 3.50 -11.38
CA ARG A 75 -6.31 2.66 -11.09
C ARG A 75 -6.44 2.32 -9.61
N ILE A 76 -7.68 2.40 -9.13
CA ILE A 76 -8.08 1.84 -7.83
C ILE A 76 -8.65 0.44 -8.06
N SER A 77 -7.99 -0.58 -7.52
CA SER A 77 -8.44 -1.98 -7.60
C SER A 77 -8.72 -2.55 -6.21
N PRO A 78 -9.77 -3.38 -6.03
CA PRO A 78 -9.96 -4.15 -4.80
C PRO A 78 -8.75 -5.08 -4.58
N THR A 79 -8.25 -5.16 -3.35
CA THR A 79 -7.27 -6.18 -2.95
C THR A 79 -7.86 -6.96 -1.78
N GLU A 80 -8.21 -8.23 -2.04
CA GLU A 80 -8.93 -9.06 -1.07
C GLU A 80 -8.05 -9.49 0.11
N LEU A 81 -6.72 -9.46 -0.05
CA LEU A 81 -5.76 -9.85 0.98
C LEU A 81 -4.56 -8.89 0.96
N VAL A 82 -4.19 -8.39 2.14
CA VAL A 82 -2.99 -7.55 2.33
C VAL A 82 -1.72 -8.25 1.82
N ASP A 83 -1.68 -9.59 1.83
CA ASP A 83 -0.57 -10.37 1.27
C ASP A 83 -0.44 -10.23 -0.25
N VAL A 84 -1.56 -10.22 -0.97
CA VAL A 84 -1.57 -10.01 -2.43
C VAL A 84 -1.19 -8.57 -2.75
N ALA A 85 -1.64 -7.62 -1.92
CA ALA A 85 -1.21 -6.23 -2.03
C ALA A 85 0.30 -6.09 -1.80
N ALA A 86 0.85 -6.78 -0.80
CA ALA A 86 2.29 -6.83 -0.52
C ALA A 86 3.07 -7.40 -1.70
N GLU A 87 2.62 -8.52 -2.28
CA GLU A 87 3.28 -9.11 -3.45
C GLU A 87 3.19 -8.24 -4.68
N ARG A 88 2.06 -7.56 -4.91
CA ARG A 88 1.90 -6.62 -6.03
C ARG A 88 2.76 -5.39 -5.85
N VAL A 89 2.81 -4.82 -4.65
CA VAL A 89 3.72 -3.72 -4.29
C VAL A 89 5.16 -4.16 -4.49
N MET A 90 5.57 -5.31 -3.94
CA MET A 90 6.92 -5.81 -4.12
C MET A 90 7.23 -6.04 -5.60
N ARG A 91 6.36 -6.69 -6.38
CA ARG A 91 6.58 -6.92 -7.82
C ARG A 91 6.58 -5.64 -8.65
N ALA A 92 5.65 -4.72 -8.38
CA ALA A 92 5.55 -3.46 -9.09
C ALA A 92 6.74 -2.57 -8.76
N LEU A 93 7.20 -2.55 -7.50
CA LEU A 93 8.22 -1.62 -7.03
C LEU A 93 9.64 -2.19 -7.07
N THR A 94 9.82 -3.51 -7.19
CA THR A 94 11.16 -4.14 -7.32
C THR A 94 11.52 -4.51 -8.75
N VAL A 95 10.95 -3.82 -9.77
CA VAL A 95 11.39 -3.99 -11.17
C VAL A 95 12.91 -3.98 -11.19
N SER A 96 13.42 -5.12 -11.64
CA SER A 96 14.69 -5.67 -11.23
C SER A 96 15.85 -4.75 -11.59
N ARG A 97 16.83 -4.64 -10.70
CA ARG A 97 18.18 -4.20 -11.07
C ARG A 97 18.54 -4.92 -12.38
N PRO A 98 18.87 -4.20 -13.47
CA PRO A 98 19.54 -4.86 -14.58
C PRO A 98 20.82 -5.46 -14.01
N VAL A 99 20.97 -6.78 -14.17
CA VAL A 99 22.21 -7.51 -13.90
C VAL A 99 23.25 -7.06 -14.92
#